data_AF-A0A821GWC8-F1
#
_entry.id   AF-A0A821GWC8-F1
#
_cell.length_a   1.000
_cell.length_b   1.000
_cell.length_c   1.000
_cell.angle_alpha   90.00
_cell.angle_beta   90.00
_cell.angle_gamma   90.00
#
_symmetry.space_group_name_H-M   'P 1'
#
loop_
_entity.id
_entity.type
_entity.pdbx_description
1 polymer ?
#
loop_
_entity_poly.entity_id
_entity_poly.type
_entity_poly.pdbx_seq_one_letter_code
_entity_poly.pdbx_strand_id
1 'polypeptide(L)'
;MSKRLDVLIFGATGYTGQYVIEEMARKANQFGFKWGIAGRTANKLKQVLQEASNVTGIENLTSNVDTIVANVTNQQSLIDMCAHTKVLVNCVGPYRHYGEPVVQACLQARTHYIDICGEPQFLETIQLKYDSQAQEREITIVGSCGLDSLIADLGAETIRQECEQNNFEIALIESYLALNAPQATRGLIHFATWEAAVYGLHHANELKALRRKLFEQKLPYSKHKIERKSIFKTTIQGKSFWAVPFPGSDKSVVQRTQYFNYTKLNKKPIRFQPYFQMPSFISVVKLVFFGFIFSLFTKFKLGMQCLLKFPGLFSAGFVTKEGPTRTDCAQASFNMTFVTYTEDNQKLIHEFIGPDPGYIGTSKLSIGCAIMLLKENDRLPAQGGVFTPAEAFGRTSLMKYLEKEGFSFIRNGFKAGEFSIYDQSSNTLLYRLESRYGITQTADLYAYPGKQMVASIRNLWSPFLYDAEIQVFDTIFNQWIFGRITQAFPNYTFRYNIQYANRRLIMEHRPFSLTTEIRNEQSSNYVLAQMKLSLSSIILPNKYDLQVYTNELPDVIYLLAVVAYDYDNGRNRRSVQNGK
;
A
#
# COMPACT_ATOMS: atom_id res chain seq x y z
N MET A 1 -15.06 37.46 10.33
CA MET A 1 -15.19 36.02 10.60
C MET A 1 -13.99 35.57 11.39
N SER A 2 -14.16 34.90 12.54
CA SER A 2 -13.01 34.31 13.24
C SER A 2 -12.35 33.26 12.33
N LYS A 3 -11.02 33.16 12.38
CA LYS A 3 -10.26 32.23 11.54
C LYS A 3 -10.58 30.79 12.00
N ARG A 4 -11.20 29.98 11.11
CA ARG A 4 -11.46 28.54 11.34
C ARG A 4 -10.17 27.82 11.73
N LEU A 5 -10.29 26.83 12.61
CA LEU A 5 -9.24 25.84 12.89
C LEU A 5 -8.85 25.13 11.60
N ASP A 6 -7.58 24.77 11.47
CA ASP A 6 -7.11 23.93 10.39
C ASP A 6 -7.58 22.48 10.59
N VAL A 7 -7.44 21.95 11.81
CA VAL A 7 -7.85 20.58 12.17
C VAL A 7 -8.62 20.57 13.50
N LEU A 8 -9.68 19.79 13.58
CA LEU A 8 -10.39 19.48 14.83
C LEU A 8 -10.52 17.97 14.98
N ILE A 9 -10.20 17.45 16.16
CA ILE A 9 -10.33 16.01 16.47
C ILE A 9 -11.60 15.78 17.27
N PHE A 10 -12.56 15.06 16.71
CA PHE A 10 -13.78 14.67 17.41
C PHE A 10 -13.70 13.24 17.94
N GLY A 11 -14.19 13.01 19.16
CA GLY A 11 -13.95 11.76 19.89
C GLY A 11 -12.68 11.81 20.75
N ALA A 12 -12.28 13.00 21.14
CA ALA A 12 -11.06 13.30 21.91
C ALA A 12 -10.89 12.48 23.19
N THR A 13 -11.99 12.15 23.88
CA THR A 13 -11.96 11.40 25.13
C THR A 13 -11.96 9.88 24.94
N GLY A 14 -12.04 9.40 23.69
CA GLY A 14 -11.98 7.98 23.35
C GLY A 14 -10.55 7.47 23.32
N TYR A 15 -10.39 6.14 23.45
CA TYR A 15 -9.07 5.51 23.53
C TYR A 15 -8.16 5.87 22.35
N THR A 16 -8.60 5.64 21.10
CA THR A 16 -7.82 6.03 19.90
C THR A 16 -7.70 7.55 19.75
N GLY A 17 -8.74 8.30 20.15
CA GLY A 17 -8.74 9.77 20.07
C GLY A 17 -7.58 10.41 20.84
N GLN A 18 -7.19 9.84 21.99
CA GLN A 18 -6.04 10.33 22.76
C GLN A 18 -4.72 10.22 21.99
N TYR A 19 -4.47 9.11 21.29
CA TYR A 19 -3.27 8.94 20.44
C TYR A 19 -3.28 9.91 19.25
N VAL A 20 -4.45 10.18 18.67
CA VAL A 20 -4.61 11.16 17.58
C VAL A 20 -4.30 12.58 18.07
N ILE A 21 -4.69 12.93 19.29
CA ILE A 21 -4.39 14.23 19.92
C ILE A 21 -2.90 14.39 20.17
N GLU A 22 -2.24 13.36 20.72
CA GLU A 22 -0.79 13.38 20.94
C GLU A 22 -0.03 13.58 19.62
N GLU A 23 -0.45 12.89 18.56
CA GLU A 23 0.17 13.04 17.24
C GLU A 23 -0.10 14.41 16.63
N MET A 24 -1.33 14.91 16.72
CA MET A 24 -1.67 16.27 16.27
C MET A 24 -0.88 17.32 17.03
N ALA A 25 -0.66 17.17 18.33
CA ALA A 25 0.15 18.11 19.11
C ALA A 25 1.59 18.20 18.57
N ARG A 26 2.21 17.06 18.24
CA ARG A 26 3.55 17.03 17.61
C ARG A 26 3.56 17.72 16.24
N LYS A 27 2.54 17.47 15.41
CA LYS A 27 2.48 17.98 14.04
C LYS A 27 2.00 19.41 13.92
N ALA A 28 1.14 19.88 14.83
CA ALA A 28 0.65 21.25 14.82
C ALA A 28 1.80 22.26 14.94
N ASN A 29 2.76 21.99 15.83
CA ASN A 29 3.97 22.82 15.98
C ASN A 29 4.84 22.79 14.73
N GLN A 30 5.01 21.61 14.12
CA GLN A 30 5.82 21.43 12.91
C GLN A 30 5.24 22.18 11.69
N PHE A 31 3.91 22.20 11.54
CA PHE A 31 3.23 22.78 10.37
C PHE A 31 2.61 24.16 10.61
N GLY A 32 2.67 24.66 11.86
CA GLY A 32 2.06 25.92 12.27
C GLY A 32 0.52 25.91 12.22
N PHE A 33 -0.10 24.75 12.49
CA PHE A 33 -1.55 24.61 12.41
C PHE A 33 -2.28 25.08 13.66
N LYS A 34 -3.37 25.81 13.46
CA LYS A 34 -4.33 26.08 14.54
C LYS A 34 -5.27 24.88 14.64
N TRP A 35 -5.33 24.22 15.79
CA TRP A 35 -6.13 23.00 15.95
C TRP A 35 -6.91 22.99 17.26
N GLY A 36 -7.84 22.04 17.37
CA GLY A 36 -8.68 21.87 18.55
C GLY A 36 -9.13 20.43 18.76
N ILE A 37 -9.83 20.20 19.87
CA ILE A 37 -10.42 18.91 20.22
C ILE A 37 -11.89 19.06 20.57
N ALA A 38 -12.68 18.02 20.30
CA ALA A 38 -14.10 18.01 20.57
C ALA A 38 -14.59 16.70 21.21
N GLY A 39 -15.57 16.82 22.10
CA GLY A 39 -16.18 15.69 22.80
C GLY A 39 -17.31 16.12 23.72
N ARG A 40 -17.89 15.17 24.46
CA ARG A 40 -19.13 15.40 25.21
C ARG A 40 -18.96 16.11 26.55
N THR A 41 -17.75 16.13 27.10
CA THR A 41 -17.54 16.54 28.49
C THR A 41 -16.33 17.47 28.59
N ALA A 42 -16.58 18.75 28.87
CA ALA A 42 -15.54 19.79 28.93
C ALA A 42 -14.39 19.43 29.88
N ASN A 43 -14.70 18.92 31.08
CA ASN A 43 -13.68 18.54 32.06
C ASN A 43 -12.77 17.42 31.55
N LYS A 44 -13.31 16.43 30.82
CA LYS A 44 -12.52 15.36 30.22
C LYS A 44 -11.65 15.86 29.06
N LEU A 45 -12.12 16.84 28.29
CA LEU A 45 -11.30 17.47 27.25
C LEU A 45 -10.06 18.15 27.86
N LYS A 46 -10.24 18.90 28.94
CA LYS A 46 -9.11 19.50 29.67
C LYS A 46 -8.14 18.45 30.21
N GLN A 47 -8.65 17.37 30.79
CA GLN A 47 -7.83 16.27 31.30
C GLN A 47 -7.01 15.62 30.18
N VAL A 48 -7.62 15.32 29.03
CA VAL A 48 -6.91 14.71 27.90
C VAL A 48 -5.81 15.62 27.36
N LEU A 49 -6.03 16.94 27.30
CA LEU A 49 -4.97 17.87 26.92
C LEU A 49 -3.81 17.89 27.92
N GLN A 50 -4.10 17.80 29.22
CA GLN A 50 -3.08 17.71 30.25
C GLN A 50 -2.28 16.40 30.15
N GLU A 51 -2.95 15.28 29.91
CA GLU A 51 -2.31 13.98 29.67
C GLU A 51 -1.45 14.02 28.40
N ALA A 52 -1.95 14.61 27.31
CA ALA A 52 -1.19 14.80 26.08
C ALA A 52 0.05 15.68 26.29
N SER A 53 -0.05 16.75 27.08
CA SER A 53 1.13 17.57 27.45
C SER A 53 2.18 16.73 28.16
N ASN A 54 1.77 15.90 29.13
CA ASN A 54 2.69 15.04 29.89
C ASN A 54 3.37 14.00 29.00
N VAL A 55 2.64 13.41 28.05
CA VAL A 55 3.16 12.36 27.15
C VAL A 55 4.04 12.94 26.05
N THR A 56 3.70 14.10 25.50
CA THR A 56 4.41 14.70 24.37
C THR A 56 5.55 15.62 24.78
N GLY A 57 5.56 16.10 26.03
CA GLY A 57 6.46 17.15 26.50
C GLY A 57 6.12 18.55 25.98
N ILE A 58 4.97 18.71 25.30
CA ILE A 58 4.53 20.00 24.78
C ILE A 58 3.73 20.73 25.86
N GLU A 59 4.27 21.84 26.34
CA GLU A 59 3.64 22.63 27.39
C GLU A 59 2.42 23.43 26.87
N ASN A 60 1.56 23.86 27.80
CA ASN A 60 0.46 24.80 27.54
C ASN A 60 -0.61 24.34 26.53
N LEU A 61 -0.77 23.03 26.27
CA LEU A 61 -1.86 22.56 25.39
C LEU A 61 -3.25 22.95 25.92
N THR A 62 -3.45 22.98 27.24
CA THR A 62 -4.74 23.35 27.85
C THR A 62 -5.14 24.82 27.62
N SER A 63 -4.19 25.71 27.37
CA SER A 63 -4.43 27.13 27.07
C SER A 63 -4.36 27.45 25.57
N ASN A 64 -3.63 26.66 24.78
CA ASN A 64 -3.39 26.94 23.37
C ASN A 64 -4.25 26.13 22.39
N VAL A 65 -4.93 25.07 22.85
CA VAL A 65 -5.77 24.20 22.02
C VAL A 65 -7.25 24.49 22.28
N ASP A 66 -7.99 24.82 21.21
CA ASP A 66 -9.41 25.12 21.31
C ASP A 66 -10.18 23.84 21.71
N THR A 67 -11.14 23.96 22.64
CA THR A 67 -12.00 22.84 23.06
C THR A 67 -13.46 23.12 22.72
N ILE A 68 -14.14 22.15 22.11
CA ILE A 68 -15.55 22.27 21.71
C ILE A 68 -16.36 21.13 22.33
N VAL A 69 -17.47 21.48 23.00
CA VAL A 69 -18.41 20.47 23.50
C VAL A 69 -19.41 20.13 22.39
N ALA A 70 -19.42 18.86 21.98
CA ALA A 70 -20.31 18.35 20.93
C ALA A 70 -20.82 16.95 21.28
N ASN A 71 -22.06 16.66 20.89
CA ASN A 71 -22.71 15.38 21.15
C ASN A 71 -23.43 14.87 19.89
N VAL A 72 -23.19 13.60 19.53
CA VAL A 72 -23.80 12.93 18.37
C VAL A 72 -25.32 12.85 18.44
N THR A 73 -25.92 12.98 19.62
CA THR A 73 -27.38 13.05 19.79
C THR A 73 -27.97 14.44 19.61
N ASN A 74 -27.14 15.47 19.38
CA ASN A 74 -27.56 16.85 19.16
C ASN A 74 -26.97 17.38 17.85
N GLN A 75 -27.80 17.39 16.80
CA GLN A 75 -27.38 17.78 15.46
C GLN A 75 -26.82 19.21 15.40
N GLN A 76 -27.44 20.17 16.10
CA GLN A 76 -26.95 21.56 16.09
C GLN A 76 -25.54 21.66 16.66
N SER A 77 -25.26 20.94 17.75
CA SER A 77 -23.91 20.91 18.33
C SER A 77 -22.85 20.36 17.36
N LEU A 78 -23.22 19.42 16.49
CA LEU A 78 -22.32 18.90 15.46
C LEU A 78 -22.08 19.93 14.36
N ILE A 79 -23.13 20.63 13.92
CA ILE A 79 -23.02 21.69 12.89
C ILE A 79 -22.13 22.82 13.40
N ASP A 80 -22.37 23.29 14.62
CA ASP A 80 -21.60 24.36 15.26
C ASP A 80 -20.12 23.95 15.35
N MET A 81 -19.85 22.73 15.84
CA MET A 81 -18.50 22.16 15.90
C MET A 81 -17.83 22.12 14.51
N CYS A 82 -18.52 21.61 13.49
CA CYS A 82 -17.97 21.49 12.14
C CYS A 82 -17.69 22.86 11.52
N ALA A 83 -18.52 23.87 11.78
CA ALA A 83 -18.33 25.23 11.26
C ALA A 83 -17.04 25.90 11.75
N HIS A 84 -16.47 25.43 12.87
CA HIS A 84 -15.27 25.99 13.48
C HIS A 84 -13.96 25.45 12.88
N THR A 85 -13.98 24.44 12.01
CA THR A 85 -12.77 23.78 11.49
C THR A 85 -12.82 23.57 9.99
N LYS A 86 -11.67 23.54 9.31
CA LYS A 86 -11.55 23.19 7.88
C LYS A 86 -11.59 21.68 7.67
N VAL A 87 -10.87 20.93 8.50
CA VAL A 87 -10.83 19.46 8.49
C VAL A 87 -11.30 18.93 9.84
N LEU A 88 -12.24 17.98 9.82
CA LEU A 88 -12.65 17.21 10.98
C LEU A 88 -12.04 15.80 10.90
N VAL A 89 -11.28 15.41 11.92
CA VAL A 89 -10.84 14.02 12.12
C VAL A 89 -11.78 13.38 13.13
N ASN A 90 -12.66 12.50 12.65
CA ASN A 90 -13.65 11.81 13.46
C ASN A 90 -13.10 10.48 13.97
N CYS A 91 -13.04 10.35 15.30
CA CYS A 91 -12.66 9.13 16.01
C CYS A 91 -13.84 8.54 16.81
N VAL A 92 -15.09 8.94 16.51
CA VAL A 92 -16.29 8.48 17.21
C VAL A 92 -16.89 7.26 16.52
N GLY A 93 -16.55 6.07 17.03
CA GLY A 93 -17.18 4.80 16.65
C GLY A 93 -18.20 4.30 17.70
N PRO A 94 -19.00 3.27 17.37
CA PRO A 94 -19.14 2.63 16.06
C PRO A 94 -19.78 3.55 15.01
N TYR A 95 -19.23 3.59 13.79
CA TYR A 95 -19.58 4.61 12.80
C TYR A 95 -20.95 4.39 12.17
N ARG A 96 -21.39 3.13 12.06
CA ARG A 96 -22.76 2.75 11.72
C ARG A 96 -23.82 3.54 12.50
N HIS A 97 -23.56 3.82 13.78
CA HIS A 97 -24.52 4.50 14.65
C HIS A 97 -24.30 6.01 14.73
N TYR A 98 -23.03 6.42 14.76
CA TYR A 98 -22.67 7.79 15.12
C TYR A 98 -22.01 8.59 13.99
N GLY A 99 -21.58 7.94 12.90
CA GLY A 99 -20.83 8.57 11.82
C GLY A 99 -21.69 9.41 10.88
N GLU A 100 -22.88 8.93 10.49
CA GLU A 100 -23.71 9.61 9.48
C GLU A 100 -24.14 11.02 9.91
N PRO A 101 -24.59 11.27 11.16
CA PRO A 101 -24.90 12.63 11.64
C PRO A 101 -23.70 13.59 11.56
N VAL A 102 -22.48 13.08 11.78
CA VAL A 102 -21.25 13.88 11.72
C VAL A 102 -20.89 14.23 10.27
N VAL A 103 -21.04 13.28 9.35
CA VAL A 103 -20.85 13.53 7.91
C VAL A 103 -21.85 14.59 7.41
N GLN A 104 -23.13 14.48 7.80
CA GLN A 104 -24.16 15.47 7.45
C GLN A 104 -23.79 16.87 7.97
N ALA A 105 -23.32 16.96 9.23
CA ALA A 105 -22.88 18.23 9.80
C ALA A 105 -21.68 18.82 9.04
N CYS A 106 -20.72 18.00 8.61
CA CYS A 106 -19.58 18.42 7.79
C CYS A 106 -20.02 18.99 6.43
N LEU A 107 -20.96 18.32 5.75
CA LEU A 107 -21.54 18.81 4.49
C LEU A 107 -22.26 20.15 4.66
N GLN A 108 -23.03 20.30 5.73
CA GLN A 108 -23.74 21.54 6.03
C GLN A 108 -22.78 22.70 6.35
N ALA A 109 -21.74 22.42 7.14
CA ALA A 109 -20.73 23.39 7.56
C ALA A 109 -19.63 23.68 6.53
N ARG A 110 -19.63 22.95 5.39
CA ARG A 110 -18.55 22.98 4.39
C ARG A 110 -17.18 22.68 5.02
N THR A 111 -17.09 21.52 5.65
CA THR A 111 -15.91 21.02 6.37
C THR A 111 -15.49 19.69 5.80
N HIS A 112 -14.21 19.53 5.48
CA HIS A 112 -13.67 18.25 5.04
C HIS A 112 -13.71 17.23 6.18
N TYR A 113 -13.92 15.97 5.84
CA TYR A 113 -14.11 14.91 6.81
C TYR A 113 -13.09 13.79 6.59
N ILE A 114 -12.47 13.35 7.67
CA ILE A 114 -11.66 12.13 7.74
C ILE A 114 -12.16 11.27 8.90
N ASP A 115 -12.14 9.95 8.74
CA ASP A 115 -12.26 9.02 9.86
C ASP A 115 -11.27 7.85 9.80
N ILE A 116 -11.29 7.04 10.86
CA ILE A 116 -10.51 5.80 10.98
C ILE A 116 -11.42 4.56 10.89
N CYS A 117 -12.52 4.65 10.13
CA CYS A 117 -13.56 3.63 10.09
C CYS A 117 -13.11 2.34 9.35
N GLY A 118 -13.34 1.19 9.98
CA GLY A 118 -13.17 -0.15 9.40
C GLY A 118 -14.48 -0.87 9.10
N GLU A 119 -15.61 -0.15 8.94
CA GLU A 119 -16.95 -0.73 8.79
C GLU A 119 -17.46 -0.56 7.34
N PRO A 120 -17.37 -1.59 6.48
CA PRO A 120 -17.74 -1.49 5.06
C PRO A 120 -19.15 -0.95 4.82
N GLN A 121 -20.10 -1.32 5.67
CA GLN A 121 -21.50 -0.91 5.48
C GLN A 121 -21.66 0.59 5.66
N PHE A 122 -20.97 1.20 6.64
CA PHE A 122 -20.98 2.64 6.82
C PHE A 122 -20.32 3.33 5.64
N LEU A 123 -19.09 2.91 5.30
CA LEU A 123 -18.29 3.50 4.21
C LEU A 123 -19.03 3.51 2.88
N GLU A 124 -19.62 2.38 2.49
CA GLU A 124 -20.41 2.23 1.27
C GLU A 124 -21.71 3.04 1.33
N THR A 125 -22.39 3.09 2.49
CA THR A 125 -23.61 3.89 2.65
C THR A 125 -23.32 5.39 2.50
N ILE A 126 -22.24 5.89 3.08
CA ILE A 126 -21.86 7.30 2.97
C ILE A 126 -21.54 7.67 1.52
N GLN A 127 -20.78 6.82 0.81
CA GLN A 127 -20.52 7.03 -0.62
C GLN A 127 -21.82 7.07 -1.42
N LEU A 128 -22.70 6.08 -1.23
CA LEU A 128 -23.94 5.99 -1.99
C LEU A 128 -24.88 7.19 -1.76
N LYS A 129 -24.96 7.70 -0.53
CA LYS A 129 -25.89 8.77 -0.16
C LYS A 129 -25.35 10.18 -0.43
N TYR A 130 -24.05 10.39 -0.26
CA TYR A 130 -23.50 11.74 -0.10
C TYR A 130 -22.44 12.13 -1.13
N ASP A 131 -22.01 11.24 -2.03
CA ASP A 131 -20.98 11.57 -3.03
C ASP A 131 -21.35 12.80 -3.89
N SER A 132 -22.56 12.86 -4.44
CA SER A 132 -23.04 14.02 -5.22
C SER A 132 -23.14 15.30 -4.39
N GLN A 133 -23.66 15.21 -3.16
CA GLN A 133 -23.77 16.39 -2.28
C GLN A 133 -22.40 16.92 -1.85
N ALA A 134 -21.44 16.02 -1.63
CA ALA A 134 -20.05 16.36 -1.33
C ALA A 134 -19.40 17.05 -2.53
N GLN A 135 -19.69 16.60 -3.76
CA GLN A 135 -19.21 17.22 -4.99
C GLN A 135 -19.78 18.64 -5.18
N GLU A 136 -21.10 18.79 -5.08
CA GLU A 136 -21.79 20.09 -5.21
C GLU A 136 -21.30 21.15 -4.23
N ARG A 137 -20.75 20.71 -3.08
CA ARG A 137 -20.26 21.58 -2.00
C ARG A 137 -18.75 21.72 -1.97
N GLU A 138 -18.04 21.07 -2.90
CA GLU A 138 -16.58 21.02 -2.96
C GLU A 138 -15.94 20.50 -1.67
N ILE A 139 -16.59 19.52 -1.04
CA ILE A 139 -16.13 18.91 0.22
C ILE A 139 -15.61 17.51 -0.03
N THR A 140 -14.35 17.29 0.37
CA THR A 140 -13.74 15.97 0.44
C THR A 140 -14.11 15.24 1.73
N ILE A 141 -14.68 14.05 1.60
CA ILE A 141 -14.97 13.09 2.67
C ILE A 141 -14.10 11.85 2.41
N VAL A 142 -13.24 11.48 3.35
CA VAL A 142 -12.38 10.30 3.22
C VAL A 142 -12.55 9.38 4.41
N GLY A 143 -13.10 8.19 4.16
CA GLY A 143 -13.20 7.16 5.19
C GLY A 143 -11.95 6.28 5.25
N SER A 144 -11.78 5.55 6.35
CA SER A 144 -10.74 4.52 6.51
C SER A 144 -9.30 5.03 6.48
N CYS A 145 -9.04 6.22 7.02
CA CYS A 145 -7.70 6.79 7.18
C CYS A 145 -6.92 6.22 8.38
N GLY A 146 -7.16 4.96 8.73
CA GLY A 146 -6.41 4.18 9.71
C GLY A 146 -5.85 2.91 9.08
N LEU A 147 -5.22 2.02 9.87
CA LEU A 147 -4.62 0.81 9.29
C LEU A 147 -5.65 -0.11 8.62
N ASP A 148 -6.88 -0.17 9.14
CA ASP A 148 -7.97 -1.06 8.71
C ASP A 148 -8.30 -1.01 7.22
N SER A 149 -7.78 -0.05 6.45
CA SER A 149 -7.68 -0.13 4.98
C SER A 149 -6.67 0.81 4.33
N LEU A 150 -6.20 1.89 4.98
CA LEU A 150 -5.38 2.90 4.27
C LEU A 150 -4.13 2.29 3.65
N ILE A 151 -3.41 1.43 4.37
CA ILE A 151 -2.18 0.81 3.86
C ILE A 151 -2.48 -0.20 2.76
N ALA A 152 -3.52 -1.02 2.90
CA ALA A 152 -3.94 -1.96 1.86
C ALA A 152 -4.29 -1.22 0.55
N ASP A 153 -5.05 -0.14 0.68
CA ASP A 153 -5.55 0.65 -0.44
C ASP A 153 -4.44 1.47 -1.11
N LEU A 154 -3.73 2.30 -0.33
CA LEU A 154 -2.65 3.14 -0.82
C LEU A 154 -1.44 2.31 -1.29
N GLY A 155 -1.17 1.16 -0.64
CA GLY A 155 -0.13 0.22 -1.07
C GLY A 155 -0.43 -0.39 -2.42
N ALA A 156 -1.66 -0.89 -2.65
CA ALA A 156 -2.06 -1.41 -3.96
C ALA A 156 -1.99 -0.33 -5.06
N GLU A 157 -2.41 0.89 -4.74
CA GLU A 157 -2.35 2.05 -5.63
C GLU A 157 -0.90 2.49 -5.94
N THR A 158 -0.01 2.45 -4.96
CA THR A 158 1.42 2.77 -5.14
C THR A 158 2.10 1.73 -6.04
N ILE A 159 1.85 0.44 -5.78
CA ILE A 159 2.37 -0.66 -6.61
C ILE A 159 1.86 -0.54 -8.05
N ARG A 160 0.59 -0.16 -8.23
CA ARG A 160 0.00 0.11 -9.55
C ARG A 160 0.76 1.20 -10.29
N GLN A 161 1.02 2.33 -9.65
CA GLN A 161 1.78 3.43 -10.24
C GLN A 161 3.22 3.01 -10.59
N GLU A 162 3.87 2.23 -9.72
CA GLU A 162 5.21 1.68 -9.99
C GLU A 162 5.19 0.74 -11.20
N CYS A 163 4.22 -0.16 -11.31
CA CYS A 163 4.09 -1.07 -12.45
C CYS A 163 3.79 -0.29 -13.75
N GLU A 164 2.92 0.72 -13.71
CA GLU A 164 2.62 1.59 -14.86
C GLU A 164 3.89 2.31 -15.36
N GLN A 165 4.70 2.85 -14.45
CA GLN A 165 5.97 3.51 -14.81
C GLN A 165 6.98 2.56 -15.46
N ASN A 166 6.89 1.26 -15.16
CA ASN A 166 7.78 0.24 -15.67
C ASN A 166 7.14 -0.63 -16.78
N ASN A 167 5.98 -0.24 -17.31
CA ASN A 167 5.23 -0.95 -18.35
C ASN A 167 4.83 -2.41 -18.00
N PHE A 168 4.49 -2.66 -16.74
CA PHE A 168 3.95 -3.95 -16.30
C PHE A 168 2.43 -3.87 -16.09
N GLU A 169 1.71 -4.84 -16.65
CA GLU A 169 0.28 -5.00 -16.38
C GLU A 169 0.05 -5.89 -15.17
N ILE A 170 -0.67 -5.39 -14.17
CA ILE A 170 -1.00 -6.14 -12.95
C ILE A 170 -2.25 -6.99 -13.16
N ALA A 171 -2.17 -8.27 -12.82
CA ALA A 171 -3.32 -9.19 -12.81
C ALA A 171 -3.95 -9.31 -11.40
N LEU A 172 -3.12 -9.46 -10.37
CA LEU A 172 -3.54 -9.73 -8.98
C LEU A 172 -2.56 -9.11 -7.99
N ILE A 173 -3.08 -8.52 -6.92
CA ILE A 173 -2.33 -8.20 -5.71
C ILE A 173 -2.92 -8.99 -4.55
N GLU A 174 -2.10 -9.81 -3.91
CA GLU A 174 -2.40 -10.42 -2.63
C GLU A 174 -1.75 -9.60 -1.52
N SER A 175 -2.46 -9.30 -0.44
CA SER A 175 -1.85 -8.70 0.76
C SER A 175 -1.86 -9.70 1.92
N TYR A 176 -0.81 -9.66 2.74
CA TYR A 176 -0.61 -10.57 3.86
C TYR A 176 -0.26 -9.75 5.10
N LEU A 177 -1.24 -9.50 5.96
CA LEU A 177 -1.08 -8.75 7.20
C LEU A 177 -0.58 -9.67 8.33
N ALA A 178 0.57 -9.34 8.90
CA ALA A 178 1.10 -9.91 10.13
C ALA A 178 1.07 -8.86 11.24
N LEU A 179 0.54 -9.24 12.40
CA LEU A 179 0.55 -8.41 13.60
C LEU A 179 1.60 -8.97 14.56
N ASN A 180 2.52 -8.12 15.00
CA ASN A 180 3.52 -8.44 16.00
C ASN A 180 3.11 -7.72 17.29
N ALA A 181 2.49 -8.46 18.21
CA ALA A 181 2.15 -7.96 19.52
C ALA A 181 3.12 -8.55 20.57
N PRO A 182 3.40 -7.83 21.68
CA PRO A 182 4.09 -8.43 22.82
C PRO A 182 3.31 -9.62 23.39
N GLN A 183 3.95 -10.43 24.24
CA GLN A 183 3.31 -11.59 24.90
C GLN A 183 2.25 -11.19 25.95
N ALA A 184 1.64 -10.01 25.83
CA ALA A 184 0.54 -9.60 26.68
C ALA A 184 -0.62 -10.59 26.50
N THR A 185 -1.10 -11.12 27.63
CA THR A 185 -2.11 -12.19 27.66
C THR A 185 -3.54 -11.64 27.70
N ARG A 186 -3.73 -10.32 27.87
CA ARG A 186 -5.04 -9.66 28.00
C ARG A 186 -5.01 -8.23 27.46
N GLY A 187 -6.18 -7.75 27.03
CA GLY A 187 -6.40 -6.35 26.70
C GLY A 187 -5.74 -5.85 25.42
N LEU A 188 -5.41 -6.71 24.45
CA LEU A 188 -4.77 -6.30 23.19
C LEU A 188 -5.68 -5.41 22.31
N ILE A 189 -6.99 -5.51 22.46
CA ILE A 189 -7.98 -4.81 21.63
C ILE A 189 -8.93 -4.02 22.53
N HIS A 190 -9.12 -2.74 22.21
CA HIS A 190 -10.09 -1.90 22.90
C HIS A 190 -11.53 -2.26 22.49
N PHE A 191 -12.47 -2.16 23.44
CA PHE A 191 -13.88 -2.53 23.28
C PHE A 191 -14.57 -1.91 22.04
N ALA A 192 -14.21 -0.68 21.66
CA ALA A 192 -14.83 -0.03 20.50
C ALA A 192 -14.61 -0.82 19.19
N THR A 193 -13.43 -1.42 19.01
CA THR A 193 -13.13 -2.28 17.84
C THR A 193 -13.96 -3.55 17.87
N TRP A 194 -14.15 -4.14 19.06
CA TRP A 194 -15.00 -5.31 19.26
C TRP A 194 -16.47 -5.01 18.96
N GLU A 195 -16.97 -3.89 19.47
CA GLU A 195 -18.34 -3.43 19.24
C GLU A 195 -18.60 -3.21 17.74
N ALA A 196 -17.68 -2.56 17.04
CA ALA A 196 -17.72 -2.40 15.58
C ALA A 196 -17.76 -3.75 14.85
N ALA A 197 -16.93 -4.72 15.26
CA ALA A 197 -16.91 -6.05 14.66
C ALA A 197 -18.22 -6.83 14.89
N VAL A 198 -18.81 -6.72 16.09
CA VAL A 198 -20.10 -7.36 16.44
C VAL A 198 -21.21 -6.82 15.55
N TYR A 199 -21.35 -5.49 15.45
CA TYR A 199 -22.39 -4.89 14.61
C TYR A 199 -22.11 -5.07 13.11
N GLY A 200 -20.85 -5.00 12.69
CA GLY A 200 -20.45 -5.22 11.31
C GLY A 200 -20.85 -6.61 10.80
N LEU A 201 -20.64 -7.65 11.61
CA LEU A 201 -21.04 -9.01 11.25
C LEU A 201 -22.55 -9.23 11.35
N HIS A 202 -23.21 -8.68 12.38
CA HIS A 202 -24.67 -8.78 12.55
C HIS A 202 -25.43 -8.27 11.30
N HIS A 203 -24.90 -7.24 10.65
CA HIS A 203 -25.54 -6.55 9.54
C HIS A 203 -24.85 -6.74 8.19
N ALA A 204 -23.98 -7.75 8.07
CA ALA A 204 -23.23 -8.01 6.83
C ALA A 204 -24.13 -8.31 5.61
N ASN A 205 -25.39 -8.73 5.83
CA ASN A 205 -26.38 -8.98 4.79
C ASN A 205 -26.81 -7.69 4.04
N GLU A 206 -26.70 -6.52 4.67
CA GLU A 206 -27.04 -5.23 4.06
C GLU A 206 -26.08 -4.85 2.92
N LEU A 207 -24.82 -5.31 2.99
CA LEU A 207 -23.78 -5.01 2.00
C LEU A 207 -24.15 -5.46 0.59
N LYS A 208 -24.84 -6.61 0.45
CA LYS A 208 -25.23 -7.10 -0.88
C LYS A 208 -26.14 -6.11 -1.62
N ALA A 209 -27.07 -5.48 -0.91
CA ALA A 209 -27.99 -4.52 -1.49
C ALA A 209 -27.29 -3.18 -1.81
N LEU A 210 -26.39 -2.73 -0.93
CA LEU A 210 -25.58 -1.52 -1.15
C LEU A 210 -24.66 -1.67 -2.37
N ARG A 211 -23.89 -2.75 -2.44
CA ARG A 211 -22.94 -3.02 -3.54
C ARG A 211 -23.61 -3.13 -4.89
N ARG A 212 -24.85 -3.63 -4.96
CA ARG A 212 -25.62 -3.67 -6.22
C ARG A 212 -25.96 -2.26 -6.73
N LYS A 213 -26.13 -1.28 -5.83
CA LYS A 213 -26.39 0.12 -6.19
C LYS A 213 -25.10 0.89 -6.49
N LEU A 214 -24.03 0.65 -5.73
CA LEU A 214 -22.75 1.33 -5.93
C LEU A 214 -21.98 0.84 -7.17
N PHE A 215 -22.00 -0.47 -7.42
CA PHE A 215 -21.22 -1.10 -8.48
C PHE A 215 -22.15 -1.58 -9.59
N GLU A 216 -22.72 -0.62 -10.33
CA GLU A 216 -23.63 -0.87 -11.45
C GLU A 216 -22.94 -1.63 -12.59
N GLN A 217 -21.65 -1.34 -12.80
CA GLN A 217 -20.83 -1.97 -13.84
C GLN A 217 -19.98 -3.11 -13.28
N LYS A 218 -19.87 -4.20 -14.03
CA LYS A 218 -18.91 -5.26 -13.72
C LYS A 218 -17.52 -4.86 -14.18
N LEU A 219 -16.55 -4.96 -13.27
CA LEU A 219 -15.16 -4.67 -13.58
C LEU A 219 -14.55 -5.77 -14.48
N PRO A 220 -13.95 -5.41 -15.63
CA PRO A 220 -13.32 -6.35 -16.54
C PRO A 220 -11.93 -6.76 -16.03
N TYR A 221 -11.90 -7.63 -15.03
CA TYR A 221 -10.64 -8.13 -14.50
C TYR A 221 -9.91 -9.08 -15.46
N SER A 222 -8.60 -9.22 -15.26
CA SER A 222 -7.77 -10.25 -15.89
C SER A 222 -8.41 -11.65 -15.85
N LYS A 223 -8.14 -12.43 -16.90
CA LYS A 223 -8.45 -13.86 -17.02
C LYS A 223 -7.50 -14.74 -16.20
N HIS A 224 -6.45 -14.17 -15.60
CA HIS A 224 -5.54 -14.89 -14.73
C HIS A 224 -6.33 -15.70 -13.69
N LYS A 225 -6.11 -17.02 -13.67
CA LYS A 225 -6.89 -17.94 -12.86
C LYS A 225 -6.55 -17.74 -11.39
N ILE A 226 -7.39 -17.01 -10.68
CA ILE A 226 -7.36 -17.00 -9.22
C ILE A 226 -8.04 -18.27 -8.74
N GLU A 227 -7.25 -19.24 -8.29
CA GLU A 227 -7.78 -20.22 -7.35
C GLU A 227 -8.21 -19.46 -6.10
N ARG A 228 -9.51 -19.45 -5.80
CA ARG A 228 -10.01 -18.92 -4.52
C ARG A 228 -9.50 -19.82 -3.40
N LYS A 229 -8.27 -19.60 -2.96
CA LYS A 229 -7.69 -20.30 -1.83
C LYS A 229 -8.27 -19.68 -0.57
N SER A 230 -9.05 -20.47 0.16
CA SER A 230 -9.60 -20.08 1.46
C SER A 230 -8.45 -19.97 2.44
N ILE A 231 -8.00 -21.10 3.00
CA ILE A 231 -6.91 -21.20 3.94
C ILE A 231 -5.84 -22.08 3.31
N PHE A 232 -4.61 -21.59 3.26
CA PHE A 232 -3.50 -22.33 2.66
C PHE A 232 -2.18 -21.97 3.33
N LYS A 233 -1.21 -22.88 3.23
CA LYS A 233 0.16 -22.62 3.67
C LYS A 233 0.94 -22.03 2.48
N THR A 234 1.73 -21.00 2.75
CA THR A 234 2.60 -20.37 1.75
C THR A 234 3.93 -19.96 2.36
N THR A 235 4.91 -19.69 1.50
CA THR A 235 6.23 -19.20 1.88
C THR A 235 6.55 -17.95 1.09
N ILE A 236 6.81 -16.85 1.80
CA ILE A 236 7.18 -15.57 1.20
C ILE A 236 8.47 -15.12 1.88
N GLN A 237 9.49 -14.79 1.07
CA GLN A 237 10.82 -14.36 1.54
C GLN A 237 11.41 -15.28 2.64
N GLY A 238 11.32 -16.60 2.44
CA GLY A 238 11.84 -17.60 3.37
C GLY A 238 11.00 -17.81 4.64
N LYS A 239 9.94 -17.03 4.88
CA LYS A 239 9.03 -17.19 6.02
C LYS A 239 7.81 -18.02 5.58
N SER A 240 7.61 -19.16 6.25
CA SER A 240 6.44 -20.02 6.04
C SER A 240 5.34 -19.66 7.02
N PHE A 241 4.12 -19.48 6.54
CA PHE A 241 2.94 -19.20 7.38
C PHE A 241 1.66 -19.72 6.73
N TRP A 242 0.56 -19.68 7.48
CA TRP A 242 -0.78 -19.96 6.99
C TRP A 242 -1.50 -18.66 6.63
N ALA A 243 -1.95 -18.54 5.39
CA ALA A 243 -2.77 -17.44 4.92
C ALA A 243 -4.24 -17.75 5.19
N VAL A 244 -4.93 -16.85 5.90
CA VAL A 244 -6.37 -16.92 6.20
C VAL A 244 -7.04 -15.68 5.62
N PRO A 245 -8.21 -15.74 4.96
CA PRO A 245 -8.80 -14.56 4.35
C PRO A 245 -9.05 -13.47 5.40
N PHE A 246 -8.63 -12.24 5.13
CA PHE A 246 -8.84 -11.12 6.04
C PHE A 246 -10.34 -10.76 6.08
N PRO A 247 -11.01 -10.80 7.25
CA PRO A 247 -12.45 -10.55 7.37
C PRO A 247 -12.82 -9.07 7.46
N GLY A 248 -11.83 -8.16 7.48
CA GLY A 248 -12.04 -6.71 7.64
C GLY A 248 -12.33 -5.97 6.34
N SER A 249 -12.13 -4.64 6.37
CA SER A 249 -12.61 -3.74 5.33
C SER A 249 -11.69 -3.59 4.10
N ASP A 250 -10.42 -4.03 4.16
CA ASP A 250 -9.43 -3.91 3.08
C ASP A 250 -10.00 -4.21 1.69
N LYS A 251 -10.58 -5.40 1.51
CA LYS A 251 -11.12 -5.81 0.21
C LYS A 251 -12.21 -4.87 -0.28
N SER A 252 -13.03 -4.37 0.63
CA SER A 252 -14.13 -3.45 0.34
C SER A 252 -13.61 -2.10 -0.12
N VAL A 253 -12.62 -1.55 0.59
CA VAL A 253 -12.03 -0.24 0.30
C VAL A 253 -11.22 -0.29 -0.98
N VAL A 254 -10.32 -1.27 -1.14
CA VAL A 254 -9.54 -1.41 -2.39
C VAL A 254 -10.46 -1.62 -3.58
N GLN A 255 -11.55 -2.40 -3.45
CA GLN A 255 -12.51 -2.58 -4.54
C GLN A 255 -13.19 -1.27 -4.96
N ARG A 256 -13.49 -0.36 -4.03
CA ARG A 256 -14.03 0.98 -4.34
C ARG A 256 -13.02 1.78 -5.17
N THR A 257 -11.76 1.82 -4.73
CA THR A 257 -10.65 2.44 -5.49
C THR A 257 -10.52 1.87 -6.90
N GLN A 258 -10.59 0.54 -7.05
CA GLN A 258 -10.52 -0.07 -8.38
C GLN A 258 -11.73 0.28 -9.26
N TYR A 259 -12.90 0.43 -8.66
CA TYR A 259 -14.10 0.87 -9.37
C TYR A 259 -13.99 2.32 -9.83
N PHE A 260 -13.49 3.22 -8.98
CA PHE A 260 -13.20 4.61 -9.34
C PHE A 260 -12.13 4.70 -10.44
N ASN A 261 -11.01 3.98 -10.27
CA ASN A 261 -9.95 3.92 -11.27
C ASN A 261 -10.48 3.49 -12.66
N TYR A 262 -11.37 2.50 -12.70
CA TYR A 262 -11.98 2.06 -13.95
C TYR A 262 -12.98 3.07 -14.52
N THR A 263 -13.96 3.50 -13.71
CA THR A 263 -15.10 4.30 -14.20
C THR A 263 -14.80 5.78 -14.39
N LYS A 264 -13.83 6.34 -13.65
CA LYS A 264 -13.50 7.77 -13.67
C LYS A 264 -12.14 8.06 -14.29
N LEU A 265 -11.18 7.14 -14.19
CA LEU A 265 -9.82 7.33 -14.70
C LEU A 265 -9.46 6.44 -15.89
N ASN A 266 -10.39 5.62 -16.38
CA ASN A 266 -10.21 4.69 -17.50
C ASN A 266 -8.98 3.76 -17.33
N LYS A 267 -8.75 3.28 -16.11
CA LYS A 267 -7.64 2.38 -15.80
C LYS A 267 -8.13 0.95 -15.63
N LYS A 268 -7.31 -0.02 -16.06
CA LYS A 268 -7.62 -1.45 -15.90
C LYS A 268 -7.75 -1.79 -14.41
N PRO A 269 -8.84 -2.46 -13.98
CA PRO A 269 -9.04 -2.76 -12.56
C PRO A 269 -8.15 -3.94 -12.13
N ILE A 270 -7.56 -3.81 -10.94
CA ILE A 270 -6.73 -4.87 -10.34
C ILE A 270 -7.56 -5.75 -9.43
N ARG A 271 -7.35 -7.07 -9.48
CA ARG A 271 -7.90 -7.96 -8.47
C ARG A 271 -7.09 -7.83 -7.19
N PHE A 272 -7.75 -7.58 -6.06
CA PHE A 272 -7.10 -7.49 -4.76
C PHE A 272 -7.65 -8.56 -3.80
N GLN A 273 -6.75 -9.25 -3.09
CA GLN A 273 -7.12 -10.33 -2.18
C GLN A 273 -6.31 -10.25 -0.87
N PRO A 274 -6.93 -9.81 0.24
CA PRO A 274 -6.24 -9.69 1.52
C PRO A 274 -6.31 -10.97 2.36
N TYR A 275 -5.24 -11.22 3.09
CA TYR A 275 -5.03 -12.35 3.99
C TYR A 275 -4.39 -11.90 5.32
N PHE A 276 -4.73 -12.59 6.41
CA PHE A 276 -3.97 -12.60 7.65
C PHE A 276 -2.91 -13.71 7.63
N GLN A 277 -1.72 -13.40 8.15
CA GLN A 277 -0.65 -14.36 8.38
C GLN A 277 -0.83 -15.02 9.75
N MET A 278 -0.92 -16.35 9.78
CA MET A 278 -0.98 -17.15 10.99
C MET A 278 0.27 -18.02 11.11
N PRO A 279 0.96 -18.03 12.28
CA PRO A 279 2.25 -18.70 12.42
C PRO A 279 2.13 -20.24 12.42
N SER A 280 0.96 -20.79 12.74
CA SER A 280 0.75 -22.23 12.83
C SER A 280 -0.66 -22.64 12.45
N PHE A 281 -0.82 -23.90 12.04
CA PHE A 281 -2.13 -24.50 11.75
C PHE A 281 -3.03 -24.51 13.00
N ILE A 282 -2.47 -24.72 14.19
CA ILE A 282 -3.21 -24.68 15.46
C ILE A 282 -3.81 -23.29 15.68
N SER A 283 -3.05 -22.23 15.37
CA SER A 283 -3.54 -20.86 15.47
C SER A 283 -4.69 -20.60 14.49
N VAL A 284 -4.65 -21.19 13.29
CA VAL A 284 -5.76 -21.16 12.33
C VAL A 284 -6.99 -21.85 12.89
N VAL A 285 -6.86 -23.06 13.44
CA VAL A 285 -7.98 -23.80 14.04
C VAL A 285 -8.63 -22.98 15.17
N LYS A 286 -7.82 -22.37 16.04
CA LYS A 286 -8.33 -21.48 17.11
C LYS A 286 -9.08 -20.29 16.54
N LEU A 287 -8.54 -19.63 15.51
CA LEU A 287 -9.17 -18.47 14.87
C LEU A 287 -10.49 -18.84 14.19
N VAL A 288 -10.53 -19.96 13.45
CA VAL A 288 -11.75 -20.44 12.78
C VAL A 288 -12.81 -20.84 13.79
N PHE A 289 -12.42 -21.54 14.86
CA PHE A 289 -13.34 -21.91 15.94
C PHE A 289 -13.90 -20.66 16.64
N PHE A 290 -13.03 -19.71 17.00
CA PHE A 290 -13.45 -18.43 17.55
C PHE A 290 -14.40 -17.69 16.60
N GLY A 291 -14.05 -17.58 15.31
CA GLY A 291 -14.88 -16.93 14.30
C GLY A 291 -16.24 -17.59 14.10
N PHE A 292 -16.31 -18.92 14.20
CA PHE A 292 -17.55 -19.68 14.15
C PHE A 292 -18.46 -19.34 15.35
N ILE A 293 -17.92 -19.38 16.58
CA ILE A 293 -18.67 -19.03 17.79
C ILE A 293 -19.12 -17.57 17.73
N PHE A 294 -18.21 -16.66 17.38
CA PHE A 294 -18.51 -15.24 17.23
C PHE A 294 -19.64 -15.02 16.21
N SER A 295 -19.55 -15.61 15.02
CA SER A 295 -20.58 -15.53 13.99
C SER A 295 -21.92 -16.09 14.46
N LEU A 296 -21.93 -17.23 15.14
CA LEU A 296 -23.15 -17.81 15.68
C LEU A 296 -23.85 -16.83 16.63
N PHE A 297 -23.12 -16.25 17.58
CA PHE A 297 -23.68 -15.32 18.57
C PHE A 297 -24.17 -14.00 17.94
N THR A 298 -23.54 -13.52 16.86
CA THR A 298 -24.02 -12.32 16.16
C THR A 298 -25.35 -12.52 15.41
N LYS A 299 -25.82 -13.76 15.18
CA LYS A 299 -27.07 -13.99 14.44
C LYS A 299 -28.34 -13.68 15.23
N PHE A 300 -28.28 -13.69 16.57
CA PHE A 300 -29.45 -13.52 17.42
C PHE A 300 -29.22 -12.42 18.48
N LYS A 301 -30.28 -11.67 18.78
CA LYS A 301 -30.21 -10.47 19.64
C LYS A 301 -29.60 -10.74 21.02
N LEU A 302 -29.97 -11.87 21.65
CA LEU A 302 -29.42 -12.25 22.96
C LEU A 302 -27.92 -12.54 22.89
N GLY A 303 -27.45 -13.22 21.84
CA GLY A 303 -26.04 -13.54 21.65
C GLY A 303 -25.20 -12.28 21.41
N MET A 304 -25.71 -11.36 20.60
CA MET A 304 -25.10 -10.05 20.40
C MET A 304 -24.97 -9.28 21.73
N GLN A 305 -26.03 -9.27 22.55
CA GLN A 305 -25.99 -8.65 23.88
C GLN A 305 -24.94 -9.31 24.79
N CYS A 306 -24.78 -10.64 24.72
CA CYS A 306 -23.73 -11.34 25.46
C CYS A 306 -22.32 -10.91 25.01
N LEU A 307 -22.07 -10.84 23.70
CA LEU A 307 -20.79 -10.39 23.14
C LEU A 307 -20.45 -8.96 23.60
N LEU A 308 -21.44 -8.06 23.62
CA LEU A 308 -21.24 -6.66 24.02
C LEU A 308 -21.10 -6.48 25.54
N LYS A 309 -21.84 -7.26 26.34
CA LYS A 309 -21.82 -7.14 27.80
C LYS A 309 -20.59 -7.81 28.43
N PHE A 310 -20.11 -8.90 27.85
CA PHE A 310 -19.00 -9.70 28.39
C PHE A 310 -17.86 -9.90 27.38
N PRO A 311 -17.28 -8.82 26.82
CA PRO A 311 -16.27 -8.93 25.76
C PRO A 311 -15.08 -9.78 26.16
N GLY A 312 -14.55 -9.60 27.38
CA GLY A 312 -13.41 -10.38 27.87
C GLY A 312 -13.69 -11.88 28.00
N LEU A 313 -14.93 -12.29 28.30
CA LEU A 313 -15.29 -13.72 28.34
C LEU A 313 -15.28 -14.30 26.93
N PHE A 314 -15.94 -13.61 25.99
CA PHE A 314 -16.09 -14.09 24.62
C PHE A 314 -14.82 -13.93 23.78
N SER A 315 -13.88 -13.08 24.19
CA SER A 315 -12.59 -12.88 23.54
C SER A 315 -11.43 -13.58 24.28
N ALA A 316 -11.69 -14.45 25.26
CA ALA A 316 -10.65 -15.06 26.11
C ALA A 316 -9.66 -14.05 26.74
N GLY A 317 -10.15 -12.85 27.09
CA GLY A 317 -9.37 -11.78 27.74
C GLY A 317 -8.68 -10.81 26.78
N PHE A 318 -8.67 -11.06 25.46
CA PHE A 318 -8.04 -10.17 24.49
C PHE A 318 -8.70 -8.80 24.33
N VAL A 319 -9.99 -8.66 24.67
CA VAL A 319 -10.76 -7.44 24.52
C VAL A 319 -11.16 -6.90 25.89
N THR A 320 -10.86 -5.64 26.14
CA THR A 320 -11.21 -4.93 27.38
C THR A 320 -11.71 -3.52 27.08
N LYS A 321 -12.36 -2.87 28.05
CA LYS A 321 -12.79 -1.47 27.91
C LYS A 321 -11.63 -0.50 28.13
N GLU A 322 -10.60 -0.95 28.83
CA GLU A 322 -9.37 -0.22 29.10
C GLU A 322 -8.46 -0.23 27.87
N GLY A 323 -8.57 -1.25 27.01
CA GLY A 323 -7.70 -1.45 25.86
C GLY A 323 -6.28 -1.85 26.26
N PRO A 324 -5.33 -1.82 25.31
CA PRO A 324 -3.94 -2.18 25.58
C PRO A 324 -3.24 -1.14 26.44
N THR A 325 -2.14 -1.54 27.09
CA THR A 325 -1.31 -0.55 27.78
C THR A 325 -0.51 0.27 26.77
N ARG A 326 -0.08 1.47 27.17
CA ARG A 326 0.81 2.30 26.34
C ARG A 326 2.11 1.57 25.99
N THR A 327 2.63 0.77 26.93
CA THR A 327 3.82 -0.07 26.72
C THR A 327 3.57 -1.16 25.69
N ASP A 328 2.41 -1.82 25.73
CA ASP A 328 2.05 -2.85 24.75
C ASP A 328 1.95 -2.24 23.35
N CYS A 329 1.30 -1.09 23.21
CA CYS A 329 1.23 -0.35 21.95
C CYS A 329 2.62 0.06 21.45
N ALA A 330 3.52 0.51 22.34
CA ALA A 330 4.87 0.90 21.93
C ALA A 330 5.74 -0.27 21.44
N GLN A 331 5.47 -1.50 21.91
CA GLN A 331 6.17 -2.71 21.50
C GLN A 331 5.51 -3.42 20.32
N ALA A 332 4.25 -3.10 20.02
CA ALA A 332 3.53 -3.69 18.91
C ALA A 332 3.93 -3.06 17.56
N SER A 333 3.86 -3.85 16.50
CA SER A 333 4.09 -3.44 15.12
C SER A 333 3.26 -4.29 14.17
N PHE A 334 3.20 -3.89 12.91
CA PHE A 334 2.64 -4.71 11.85
C PHE A 334 3.59 -4.79 10.66
N ASN A 335 3.40 -5.84 9.85
CA ASN A 335 3.95 -5.94 8.51
C ASN A 335 2.83 -6.35 7.55
N MET A 336 2.62 -5.57 6.49
CA MET A 336 1.75 -5.93 5.40
C MET A 336 2.60 -6.22 4.16
N THR A 337 2.70 -7.50 3.79
CA THR A 337 3.40 -7.92 2.58
C THR A 337 2.43 -7.97 1.41
N PHE A 338 2.76 -7.29 0.32
CA PHE A 338 2.03 -7.35 -0.94
C PHE A 338 2.77 -8.26 -1.90
N VAL A 339 2.05 -9.21 -2.49
CA VAL A 339 2.54 -10.02 -3.60
C VAL A 339 1.75 -9.66 -4.84
N THR A 340 2.44 -9.11 -5.82
CA THR A 340 1.84 -8.70 -7.09
C THR A 340 2.20 -9.71 -8.16
N TYR A 341 1.18 -10.20 -8.85
CA TYR A 341 1.31 -11.03 -10.04
C TYR A 341 0.92 -10.19 -11.25
N THR A 342 1.81 -10.10 -12.22
CA THR A 342 1.57 -9.43 -13.49
C THR A 342 0.92 -10.39 -14.50
N GLU A 343 0.38 -9.85 -15.60
CA GLU A 343 -0.23 -10.65 -16.67
C GLU A 343 0.77 -11.61 -17.33
N ASP A 344 2.06 -11.26 -17.35
CA ASP A 344 3.17 -12.09 -17.82
C ASP A 344 3.76 -13.03 -16.74
N ASN A 345 3.05 -13.20 -15.62
CA ASN A 345 3.41 -14.08 -14.50
C ASN A 345 4.69 -13.70 -13.74
N GLN A 346 5.12 -12.44 -13.81
CA GLN A 346 6.15 -11.93 -12.91
C GLN A 346 5.57 -11.71 -11.51
N LYS A 347 6.45 -11.78 -10.52
CA LYS A 347 6.10 -11.64 -9.11
C LYS A 347 6.89 -10.50 -8.49
N LEU A 348 6.19 -9.52 -7.92
CA LEU A 348 6.76 -8.49 -7.06
C LEU A 348 6.39 -8.74 -5.62
N ILE A 349 7.28 -8.32 -4.71
CA ILE A 349 7.01 -8.40 -3.27
C ILE A 349 7.33 -7.05 -2.64
N HIS A 350 6.30 -6.35 -2.18
CA HIS A 350 6.48 -5.13 -1.40
C HIS A 350 6.13 -5.42 0.05
N GLU A 351 6.77 -4.71 0.98
CA GLU A 351 6.41 -4.80 2.40
C GLU A 351 6.18 -3.41 2.95
N PHE A 352 5.09 -3.25 3.70
CA PHE A 352 4.82 -2.05 4.47
C PHE A 352 4.88 -2.39 5.95
N ILE A 353 5.86 -1.82 6.64
CA ILE A 353 6.12 -2.06 8.05
C ILE A 353 5.80 -0.78 8.81
N GLY A 354 5.12 -0.91 9.94
CA GLY A 354 4.79 0.23 10.78
C GLY A 354 4.73 -0.10 12.26
N PRO A 355 4.58 0.94 13.11
CA PRO A 355 4.34 0.78 14.55
C PRO A 355 2.97 0.14 14.81
N ASP A 356 2.52 0.11 16.05
CA ASP A 356 1.24 -0.47 16.45
C ASP A 356 0.09 -0.18 15.47
N PRO A 357 -0.65 -1.22 15.05
CA PRO A 357 -1.70 -1.10 14.05
C PRO A 357 -2.89 -0.22 14.48
N GLY A 358 -3.28 -0.29 15.76
CA GLY A 358 -4.59 0.21 16.20
C GLY A 358 -4.59 1.68 16.61
N TYR A 359 -3.47 2.20 17.10
CA TYR A 359 -3.44 3.44 17.86
C TYR A 359 -2.27 4.34 17.48
N ILE A 360 -1.01 3.89 17.65
CA ILE A 360 0.16 4.72 17.29
C ILE A 360 0.30 4.84 15.78
N GLY A 361 0.18 3.73 15.04
CA GLY A 361 0.20 3.75 13.59
C GLY A 361 -1.02 4.48 13.05
N THR A 362 -2.22 4.14 13.52
CA THR A 362 -3.47 4.77 13.07
C THR A 362 -3.52 6.27 13.34
N SER A 363 -2.93 6.79 14.43
CA SER A 363 -2.85 8.24 14.66
C SER A 363 -1.97 8.94 13.63
N LYS A 364 -0.79 8.37 13.31
CA LYS A 364 0.10 8.90 12.27
C LYS A 364 -0.53 8.88 10.88
N LEU A 365 -1.23 7.79 10.55
CA LEU A 365 -1.95 7.65 9.27
C LEU A 365 -3.06 8.70 9.12
N SER A 366 -3.91 8.85 10.13
CA SER A 366 -5.05 9.77 10.10
C SER A 366 -4.61 11.24 10.08
N ILE A 367 -3.62 11.61 10.89
CA ILE A 367 -3.05 12.97 10.88
C ILE A 367 -2.29 13.23 9.57
N GLY A 368 -1.59 12.24 9.01
CA GLY A 368 -0.99 12.34 7.68
C GLY A 368 -2.01 12.70 6.60
N CYS A 369 -3.17 12.05 6.60
CA CYS A 369 -4.27 12.36 5.69
C CYS A 369 -4.80 13.79 5.87
N ALA A 370 -4.98 14.24 7.12
CA ALA A 370 -5.43 15.60 7.42
C ALA A 370 -4.42 16.66 6.94
N ILE A 371 -3.11 16.39 7.08
CA ILE A 371 -2.06 17.25 6.54
C ILE A 371 -2.15 17.33 5.02
N MET A 372 -2.32 16.19 4.33
CA MET A 372 -2.44 16.18 2.86
C MET A 372 -3.65 16.98 2.38
N LEU A 373 -4.80 16.86 3.05
CA LEU A 373 -5.99 17.67 2.73
C LEU A 373 -5.72 19.17 2.81
N LEU A 374 -4.92 19.60 3.79
CA LEU A 374 -4.63 21.03 4.02
C LEU A 374 -3.49 21.56 3.14
N LYS A 375 -2.52 20.73 2.76
CA LYS A 375 -1.26 21.17 2.14
C LYS A 375 -1.15 20.83 0.65
N GLU A 376 -1.84 19.81 0.16
CA GLU A 376 -1.72 19.30 -1.21
C GLU A 376 -3.08 19.25 -1.92
N ASN A 377 -3.92 20.28 -1.73
CA ASN A 377 -5.25 20.36 -2.33
C ASN A 377 -5.22 20.27 -3.87
N ASP A 378 -4.15 20.74 -4.50
CA ASP A 378 -3.89 20.67 -5.94
C ASP A 378 -3.70 19.23 -6.46
N ARG A 379 -3.42 18.27 -5.57
CA ARG A 379 -3.21 16.86 -5.89
C ARG A 379 -4.38 15.96 -5.52
N LEU A 380 -5.40 16.51 -4.86
CA LEU A 380 -6.64 15.81 -4.55
C LEU A 380 -7.59 15.79 -5.77
N PRO A 381 -8.60 14.92 -5.78
CA PRO A 381 -9.70 15.05 -6.75
C PRO A 381 -10.37 16.43 -6.67
N ALA A 382 -10.37 17.17 -7.78
CA ALA A 382 -10.75 18.58 -7.79
C ALA A 382 -12.21 18.85 -7.40
N GLN A 383 -13.12 17.91 -7.62
CA GLN A 383 -14.57 18.18 -7.55
C GLN A 383 -15.20 17.91 -6.17
N GLY A 384 -14.42 17.71 -5.10
CA GLY A 384 -14.99 17.17 -3.84
C GLY A 384 -15.61 15.78 -4.05
N GLY A 385 -16.15 15.16 -3.01
CA GLY A 385 -16.73 13.81 -3.10
C GLY A 385 -16.45 12.90 -1.91
N VAL A 386 -16.95 11.67 -1.98
CA VAL A 386 -16.70 10.63 -0.98
C VAL A 386 -15.71 9.62 -1.53
N PHE A 387 -14.50 9.65 -0.97
CA PHE A 387 -13.36 8.90 -1.48
C PHE A 387 -12.88 7.83 -0.52
N THR A 388 -12.18 6.84 -1.07
CA THR A 388 -11.23 6.02 -0.32
C THR A 388 -9.91 6.77 -0.09
N PRO A 389 -9.02 6.27 0.80
CA PRO A 389 -7.70 6.86 0.99
C PRO A 389 -6.87 6.91 -0.29
N ALA A 390 -6.87 5.87 -1.13
CA ALA A 390 -6.09 5.86 -2.37
C ALA A 390 -6.69 6.79 -3.45
N GLU A 391 -8.01 6.87 -3.56
CA GLU A 391 -8.68 7.80 -4.47
C GLU A 391 -8.34 9.26 -4.13
N ALA A 392 -8.34 9.60 -2.84
CA ALA A 392 -8.04 10.94 -2.35
C ALA A 392 -6.54 11.26 -2.39
N PHE A 393 -5.70 10.37 -1.86
CA PHE A 393 -4.31 10.67 -1.52
C PHE A 393 -3.28 9.96 -2.40
N GLY A 394 -3.70 9.09 -3.33
CA GLY A 394 -2.79 8.30 -4.17
C GLY A 394 -1.83 9.13 -5.03
N ARG A 395 -2.14 10.41 -5.27
CA ARG A 395 -1.28 11.35 -6.03
C ARG A 395 -0.50 12.33 -5.15
N THR A 396 -0.70 12.29 -3.84
CA THR A 396 -0.07 13.19 -2.86
C THR A 396 1.27 12.63 -2.39
N SER A 397 2.00 13.40 -1.58
CA SER A 397 3.22 12.92 -0.94
C SER A 397 3.00 12.02 0.29
N LEU A 398 1.76 11.58 0.58
CA LEU A 398 1.41 10.83 1.79
C LEU A 398 2.35 9.65 2.07
N MET A 399 2.63 8.80 1.08
CA MET A 399 3.54 7.65 1.27
C MET A 399 4.95 8.10 1.72
N LYS A 400 5.50 9.14 1.10
CA LYS A 400 6.81 9.71 1.46
C LYS A 400 6.78 10.38 2.83
N TYR A 401 5.65 10.99 3.19
CA TYR A 401 5.45 11.53 4.53
C TYR A 401 5.44 10.42 5.57
N LEU A 402 4.70 9.33 5.35
CA LEU A 402 4.65 8.18 6.26
C LEU A 402 6.02 7.52 6.44
N GLU A 403 6.83 7.42 5.38
CA GLU A 403 8.21 6.94 5.49
C GLU A 403 9.04 7.78 6.50
N LYS A 404 8.85 9.10 6.54
CA LYS A 404 9.49 9.99 7.53
C LYS A 404 8.92 9.83 8.94
N GLU A 405 7.68 9.36 9.06
CA GLU A 405 7.00 9.14 10.33
C GLU A 405 7.27 7.76 10.94
N GLY A 406 8.27 7.03 10.43
CA GLY A 406 8.70 5.74 10.98
C GLY A 406 7.92 4.55 10.44
N PHE A 407 7.24 4.71 9.30
CA PHE A 407 6.84 3.57 8.48
C PHE A 407 7.96 3.23 7.48
N SER A 408 8.03 1.99 7.04
CA SER A 408 8.98 1.55 6.03
C SER A 408 8.23 0.90 4.89
N PHE A 409 8.39 1.42 3.69
CA PHE A 409 7.89 0.78 2.47
C PHE A 409 9.06 0.17 1.69
N ILE A 410 9.27 -1.12 1.92
CA ILE A 410 10.31 -1.91 1.28
C ILE A 410 9.79 -2.34 -0.09
N ARG A 411 10.42 -1.84 -1.13
CA ARG A 411 10.08 -2.14 -2.53
C ARG A 411 11.04 -3.22 -3.01
N ASN A 412 10.65 -4.49 -2.93
CA ASN A 412 11.45 -5.54 -3.57
C ASN A 412 11.00 -5.63 -5.03
N GLY A 413 11.84 -5.04 -5.88
CA GLY A 413 11.62 -4.92 -7.30
C GLY A 413 11.44 -6.21 -8.07
N PHE A 414 11.15 -6.04 -9.35
CA PHE A 414 11.37 -7.06 -10.37
C PHE A 414 12.82 -7.56 -10.28
N LYS A 415 13.00 -8.88 -10.38
CA LYS A 415 14.33 -9.45 -10.61
C LYS A 415 14.85 -8.92 -11.94
N ALA A 416 15.81 -8.01 -11.91
CA ALA A 416 16.39 -7.39 -13.08
C ALA A 416 17.41 -8.32 -13.76
N GLY A 417 18.14 -9.08 -12.93
CA GLY A 417 19.22 -9.96 -13.34
C GLY A 417 19.85 -10.65 -12.14
N GLU A 418 20.52 -11.77 -12.39
CA GLU A 418 21.29 -12.53 -11.40
C GLU A 418 22.76 -12.57 -11.84
N PHE A 419 23.67 -12.32 -10.89
CA PHE A 419 25.10 -12.38 -11.08
C PHE A 419 25.69 -13.56 -10.31
N SER A 420 26.60 -14.30 -10.96
CA SER A 420 27.38 -15.33 -10.29
C SER A 420 28.87 -14.99 -10.40
N ILE A 421 29.60 -15.05 -9.29
CA ILE A 421 31.06 -14.84 -9.24
C ILE A 421 31.74 -16.19 -9.04
N TYR A 422 32.68 -16.51 -9.93
CA TYR A 422 33.47 -17.73 -9.88
C TYR A 422 34.95 -17.41 -9.64
N ASP A 423 35.64 -18.30 -8.91
CA ASP A 423 37.10 -18.36 -8.94
C ASP A 423 37.53 -18.99 -10.25
N GLN A 424 38.28 -18.24 -11.06
CA GLN A 424 38.71 -18.70 -12.38
C GLN A 424 39.69 -19.89 -12.33
N SER A 425 40.48 -20.01 -11.26
CA SER A 425 41.49 -21.07 -11.13
C SER A 425 40.89 -22.42 -10.76
N SER A 426 39.80 -22.42 -9.99
CA SER A 426 39.14 -23.63 -9.48
C SER A 426 37.76 -23.89 -10.07
N ASN A 427 37.22 -22.95 -10.85
CA ASN A 427 35.84 -22.94 -11.35
C ASN A 427 34.77 -23.08 -10.25
N THR A 428 35.10 -22.69 -9.02
CA THR A 428 34.20 -22.79 -7.87
C THR A 428 33.31 -21.54 -7.80
N LEU A 429 32.00 -21.73 -7.60
CA LEU A 429 31.06 -20.62 -7.36
C LEU A 429 31.38 -20.00 -5.98
N LEU A 430 31.84 -18.75 -6.00
CA LEU A 430 32.16 -18.01 -4.77
C LEU A 430 30.94 -17.28 -4.24
N TYR A 431 30.20 -16.57 -5.11
CA TYR A 431 29.05 -15.75 -4.71
C TYR A 431 27.93 -15.78 -5.75
N ARG A 432 26.69 -15.66 -5.28
CA ARG A 432 25.49 -15.39 -6.07
C ARG A 432 24.88 -14.08 -5.60
N LEU A 433 24.51 -13.25 -6.56
CA LEU A 433 24.16 -11.86 -6.39
C LEU A 433 22.86 -11.60 -7.18
N GLU A 434 21.87 -10.97 -6.59
CA GLU A 434 20.58 -10.68 -7.24
C GLU A 434 20.41 -9.17 -7.39
N SER A 435 20.10 -8.68 -8.59
CA SER A 435 19.70 -7.28 -8.80
C SER A 435 18.18 -7.17 -8.85
N ARG A 436 17.65 -6.21 -8.09
CA ARG A 436 16.22 -5.91 -7.99
C ARG A 436 15.99 -4.45 -8.40
N TYR A 437 14.96 -4.18 -9.21
CA TYR A 437 14.61 -2.81 -9.60
C TYR A 437 13.90 -2.06 -8.47
N GLY A 438 14.52 -1.04 -7.86
CA GLY A 438 13.81 -0.16 -6.92
C GLY A 438 14.34 1.26 -6.89
N ILE A 439 13.62 2.19 -7.55
CA ILE A 439 13.54 3.68 -7.47
C ILE A 439 14.83 4.53 -7.29
N THR A 440 16.00 3.96 -7.07
CA THR A 440 17.30 4.61 -7.12
C THR A 440 18.31 3.63 -7.69
N GLN A 441 19.21 4.13 -8.52
CA GLN A 441 20.27 3.41 -9.23
C GLN A 441 21.34 2.87 -8.27
N THR A 442 20.94 2.01 -7.34
CA THR A 442 21.78 1.33 -6.35
C THR A 442 21.25 -0.10 -6.20
N ALA A 443 22.10 -1.08 -6.48
CA ALA A 443 21.79 -2.49 -6.29
C ALA A 443 22.25 -2.94 -4.91
N ASP A 444 21.31 -3.29 -4.02
CA ASP A 444 21.60 -3.93 -2.75
C ASP A 444 21.71 -5.45 -2.95
N LEU A 445 22.86 -6.01 -2.56
CA LEU A 445 23.20 -7.41 -2.78
C LEU A 445 23.11 -8.18 -1.45
N TYR A 446 22.32 -9.25 -1.40
CA TYR A 446 22.15 -10.09 -0.20
C TYR A 446 22.69 -11.51 -0.44
N ALA A 447 23.48 -12.02 0.50
CA ALA A 447 23.97 -13.41 0.53
C ALA A 447 23.68 -14.08 1.88
N TYR A 448 23.41 -15.39 1.89
CA TYR A 448 23.28 -16.22 3.10
C TYR A 448 23.99 -17.57 2.88
N PRO A 449 24.67 -18.20 3.87
CA PRO A 449 24.66 -17.94 5.33
C PRO A 449 26.03 -17.63 5.98
N GLY A 450 26.05 -16.72 6.98
CA GLY A 450 27.14 -16.58 7.95
C GLY A 450 27.77 -15.18 8.16
N LYS A 451 26.96 -14.19 8.56
CA LYS A 451 27.29 -12.77 8.87
C LYS A 451 27.32 -11.79 7.67
N GLN A 452 26.80 -10.60 7.95
CA GLN A 452 26.53 -9.48 7.05
C GLN A 452 27.76 -9.03 6.26
N MET A 453 27.56 -8.73 4.98
CA MET A 453 28.48 -7.94 4.16
C MET A 453 27.75 -6.75 3.57
N VAL A 454 28.43 -5.61 3.50
CA VAL A 454 27.98 -4.39 2.81
C VAL A 454 28.77 -4.31 1.51
N ALA A 455 28.09 -4.35 0.37
CA ALA A 455 28.68 -4.05 -0.93
C ALA A 455 28.04 -2.76 -1.46
N SER A 456 28.86 -1.83 -1.95
CA SER A 456 28.40 -0.56 -2.53
C SER A 456 28.96 -0.43 -3.95
N ILE A 457 28.08 -0.11 -4.89
CA ILE A 457 28.45 0.23 -6.27
C ILE A 457 28.19 1.72 -6.43
N ARG A 458 29.21 2.49 -6.81
CA ARG A 458 29.07 3.93 -7.11
C ARG A 458 29.15 4.17 -8.62
N ASN A 459 28.44 5.21 -9.09
CA ASN A 459 28.39 5.72 -10.47
C ASN A 459 27.67 4.83 -11.50
N LEU A 460 26.36 4.59 -11.31
CA LEU A 460 25.49 4.00 -12.32
C LEU A 460 24.91 5.07 -13.26
N TRP A 461 25.71 5.53 -14.21
CA TRP A 461 25.20 6.25 -15.39
C TRP A 461 25.73 5.57 -16.65
N SER A 462 25.02 4.54 -17.14
CA SER A 462 25.03 4.03 -18.53
C SER A 462 24.48 2.60 -18.58
N PRO A 463 23.81 2.17 -19.67
CA PRO A 463 23.48 0.75 -19.94
C PRO A 463 24.72 -0.14 -20.14
N PHE A 464 25.91 0.44 -20.15
CA PHE A 464 27.17 -0.29 -20.23
C PHE A 464 28.00 -0.06 -18.96
N LEU A 465 28.09 -1.11 -18.13
CA LEU A 465 28.99 -1.21 -16.97
C LEU A 465 30.46 -1.28 -17.45
N TYR A 466 30.98 -0.20 -18.00
CA TYR A 466 32.41 0.00 -18.19
C TYR A 466 32.92 0.90 -17.08
N ASP A 467 34.03 0.52 -16.44
CA ASP A 467 34.75 1.35 -15.47
C ASP A 467 34.01 1.66 -14.16
N ALA A 468 33.13 0.76 -13.71
CA ALA A 468 32.54 0.85 -12.37
C ALA A 468 33.49 0.28 -11.30
N GLU A 469 33.60 1.00 -10.18
CA GLU A 469 34.29 0.53 -8.98
C GLU A 469 33.31 -0.25 -8.10
N ILE A 470 33.71 -1.46 -7.70
CA ILE A 470 32.96 -2.34 -6.81
C ILE A 470 33.78 -2.53 -5.54
N GLN A 471 33.12 -2.43 -4.39
CA GLN A 471 33.70 -2.75 -3.09
C GLN A 471 32.87 -3.84 -2.41
N VAL A 472 33.52 -4.93 -2.00
CA VAL A 472 32.91 -6.12 -1.38
C VAL A 472 33.75 -6.53 -0.17
N PHE A 473 33.20 -6.60 1.04
CA PHE A 473 33.96 -7.00 2.23
C PHE A 473 34.00 -8.52 2.44
N ASP A 474 35.06 -9.22 2.03
CA ASP A 474 35.16 -10.67 2.17
C ASP A 474 35.23 -11.13 3.64
N THR A 475 34.23 -11.88 4.08
CA THR A 475 34.15 -12.42 5.45
C THR A 475 34.97 -13.68 5.68
N ILE A 476 35.38 -14.41 4.64
CA ILE A 476 36.26 -15.58 4.74
C ILE A 476 37.70 -15.13 4.99
N PHE A 477 38.11 -14.02 4.36
CA PHE A 477 39.46 -13.46 4.51
C PHE A 477 39.52 -12.18 5.38
N ASN A 478 38.38 -11.72 5.91
CA ASN A 478 38.23 -10.54 6.78
C ASN A 478 38.85 -9.25 6.21
N GLN A 479 38.61 -8.96 4.93
CA GLN A 479 39.22 -7.82 4.23
C GLN A 479 38.32 -7.24 3.13
N TRP A 480 38.55 -5.98 2.76
CA TRP A 480 37.86 -5.36 1.64
C TRP A 480 38.45 -5.80 0.28
N ILE A 481 37.58 -6.27 -0.60
CA ILE A 481 37.84 -6.53 -2.02
C ILE A 481 37.42 -5.30 -2.81
N PHE A 482 38.39 -4.71 -3.51
CA PHE A 482 38.18 -3.59 -4.43
C PHE A 482 38.39 -4.10 -5.84
N GLY A 483 37.37 -3.97 -6.69
CA GLY A 483 37.39 -4.44 -8.07
C GLY A 483 36.96 -3.35 -9.03
N ARG A 484 37.52 -3.39 -10.25
CA ARG A 484 37.11 -2.51 -11.35
C ARG A 484 36.55 -3.36 -12.49
N ILE A 485 35.38 -2.98 -13.00
CA ILE A 485 34.78 -3.66 -14.16
C ILE A 485 35.48 -3.18 -15.43
N THR A 486 36.25 -4.05 -16.07
CA THR A 486 37.13 -3.67 -17.19
C THR A 486 36.59 -4.01 -18.58
N GLN A 487 35.63 -4.93 -18.71
CA GLN A 487 35.08 -5.32 -20.02
C GLN A 487 33.75 -6.07 -19.90
N ALA A 488 32.80 -5.78 -20.80
CA ALA A 488 31.55 -6.54 -21.01
C ALA A 488 31.56 -7.22 -22.39
N PHE A 489 31.14 -8.48 -22.47
CA PHE A 489 31.02 -9.22 -23.74
C PHE A 489 29.56 -9.28 -24.23
N PRO A 490 29.29 -9.13 -25.54
CA PRO A 490 27.94 -9.18 -26.08
C PRO A 490 27.52 -10.62 -26.37
N ASN A 491 26.90 -11.28 -25.39
CA ASN A 491 26.09 -12.49 -25.54
C ASN A 491 25.02 -12.49 -24.45
N TYR A 492 23.95 -13.30 -24.57
CA TYR A 492 22.84 -13.41 -23.60
C TYR A 492 23.27 -13.68 -22.14
N THR A 493 24.55 -13.92 -21.91
CA THR A 493 25.21 -13.79 -20.61
C THR A 493 26.35 -12.78 -20.74
N PHE A 494 26.24 -11.60 -20.12
CA PHE A 494 27.34 -10.66 -20.04
C PHE A 494 28.37 -11.21 -19.06
N ARG A 495 29.63 -11.32 -19.50
CA ARG A 495 30.75 -11.69 -18.63
C ARG A 495 31.59 -10.45 -18.34
N TYR A 496 31.88 -10.23 -17.06
CA TYR A 496 32.74 -9.16 -16.59
C TYR A 496 33.99 -9.74 -15.95
N ASN A 497 35.16 -9.20 -16.32
CA ASN A 497 36.44 -9.56 -15.74
C ASN A 497 36.80 -8.54 -14.66
N ILE A 498 37.05 -9.03 -13.45
CA ILE A 498 37.47 -8.23 -12.30
C ILE A 498 38.88 -8.68 -11.90
N GLN A 499 39.80 -7.72 -11.80
CA GLN A 499 41.17 -7.98 -11.38
C GLN A 499 41.33 -7.56 -9.91
N TYR A 500 41.73 -8.50 -9.05
CA TYR A 500 41.89 -8.28 -7.61
C TYR A 500 43.10 -9.06 -7.07
N ALA A 501 44.06 -8.35 -6.46
CA ALA A 501 45.23 -8.93 -5.78
C ALA A 501 45.86 -10.13 -6.52
N ASN A 502 46.33 -9.89 -7.75
CA ASN A 502 46.91 -10.89 -8.69
C ASN A 502 45.98 -12.05 -9.12
N ARG A 503 44.70 -12.03 -8.75
CA ARG A 503 43.67 -12.98 -9.19
C ARG A 503 42.72 -12.33 -10.18
N ARG A 504 42.14 -13.16 -11.04
CA ARG A 504 41.11 -12.78 -12.01
C ARG A 504 39.81 -13.48 -11.63
N LEU A 505 38.77 -12.68 -11.42
CA LEU A 505 37.42 -13.13 -11.09
C LEU A 505 36.50 -12.89 -12.29
N ILE A 506 35.63 -13.85 -12.57
CA ILE A 506 34.65 -13.76 -13.66
C ILE A 506 33.26 -13.62 -13.06
N MET A 507 32.55 -12.57 -13.45
CA MET A 507 31.16 -12.31 -13.08
C MET A 507 30.26 -12.52 -14.31
N GLU A 508 29.23 -13.34 -14.20
CA GLU A 508 28.28 -13.62 -15.28
C GLU A 508 26.90 -12.99 -14.99
N HIS A 509 26.27 -12.32 -15.96
CA HIS A 509 24.97 -11.65 -15.85
C HIS A 509 24.02 -12.07 -16.98
N ARG A 510 22.80 -12.51 -16.67
CA ARG A 510 21.79 -12.91 -17.68
C ARG A 510 20.55 -12.01 -17.63
N PRO A 511 20.24 -11.22 -18.67
CA PRO A 511 18.98 -10.49 -18.77
C PRO A 511 17.81 -11.44 -19.10
N PHE A 512 16.57 -11.03 -18.78
CA PHE A 512 15.36 -11.74 -19.20
C PHE A 512 14.95 -11.37 -20.64
N SER A 513 14.30 -12.29 -21.37
CA SER A 513 13.80 -12.09 -22.73
C SER A 513 12.27 -12.12 -22.78
N LEU A 514 11.65 -11.20 -23.54
CA LEU A 514 10.24 -11.28 -23.93
C LEU A 514 10.16 -11.85 -25.36
N THR A 515 9.31 -12.85 -25.58
CA THR A 515 9.08 -13.47 -26.90
C THR A 515 7.59 -13.38 -27.22
N THR A 516 7.21 -12.96 -28.43
CA THR A 516 5.83 -12.99 -28.93
C THR A 516 5.75 -13.86 -30.17
N GLU A 517 4.74 -14.73 -30.22
CA GLU A 517 4.47 -15.67 -31.32
C GLU A 517 3.25 -15.18 -32.11
N ILE A 518 3.36 -15.05 -33.43
CA ILE A 518 2.23 -14.76 -34.32
C ILE A 518 1.98 -16.00 -35.18
N ARG A 519 0.78 -16.59 -35.05
CA ARG A 519 0.35 -17.75 -35.85
C ARG A 519 -0.64 -17.33 -36.91
N ASN A 520 -0.52 -17.92 -38.10
CA ASN A 520 -1.54 -17.81 -39.15
C ASN A 520 -2.65 -18.84 -38.85
N GLU A 521 -3.90 -18.40 -38.72
CA GLU A 521 -5.01 -19.29 -38.30
C GLU A 521 -5.47 -20.28 -39.38
N GLN A 522 -4.94 -20.21 -40.61
CA GLN A 522 -5.34 -21.09 -41.72
C GLN A 522 -4.27 -22.11 -42.15
N SER A 523 -3.09 -22.13 -41.51
CA SER A 523 -2.06 -23.17 -41.73
C SER A 523 -1.25 -23.42 -40.45
N SER A 524 -0.56 -24.57 -40.37
CA SER A 524 0.31 -24.94 -39.23
C SER A 524 1.62 -24.12 -39.15
N ASN A 525 1.76 -23.07 -39.95
CA ASN A 525 3.01 -22.34 -40.15
C ASN A 525 3.05 -21.10 -39.24
N TYR A 526 4.21 -20.81 -38.65
CA TYR A 526 4.40 -19.70 -37.72
C TYR A 526 5.60 -18.86 -38.12
N VAL A 527 5.51 -17.55 -37.87
CA VAL A 527 6.64 -16.62 -38.02
C VAL A 527 6.92 -16.01 -36.65
N LEU A 528 8.10 -16.31 -36.11
CA LEU A 528 8.61 -15.72 -34.87
C LEU A 528 9.39 -14.46 -35.24
N ALA A 529 8.81 -13.29 -35.00
CA ALA A 529 9.50 -12.02 -35.13
C ALA A 529 10.02 -11.59 -33.75
N GLN A 530 11.34 -11.60 -33.59
CA GLN A 530 12.00 -11.15 -32.37
C GLN A 530 12.57 -9.75 -32.61
N MET A 531 12.00 -8.75 -31.93
CA MET A 531 12.46 -7.37 -32.03
C MET A 531 13.56 -7.13 -30.97
N LYS A 532 14.78 -6.85 -31.43
CA LYS A 532 15.91 -6.52 -30.56
C LYS A 532 16.07 -5.00 -30.50
N LEU A 533 15.76 -4.40 -29.36
CA LEU A 533 16.01 -2.98 -29.12
C LEU A 533 17.49 -2.76 -28.81
N SER A 534 18.28 -2.37 -29.82
CA SER A 534 19.62 -1.82 -29.62
C SER A 534 19.53 -0.31 -29.46
N LEU A 535 19.53 0.19 -28.22
CA LEU A 535 19.72 1.63 -27.94
C LEU A 535 21.21 1.96 -27.99
N SER A 536 21.76 1.94 -29.19
CA SER A 536 23.08 2.49 -29.49
C SER A 536 22.91 3.86 -30.16
N SER A 537 23.53 4.88 -29.56
CA SER A 537 23.69 6.27 -30.00
C SER A 537 22.45 7.18 -29.99
N ILE A 538 22.42 8.07 -29.00
CA ILE A 538 21.93 9.43 -29.17
C ILE A 538 22.79 10.06 -30.29
N ILE A 539 22.12 10.58 -31.32
CA ILE A 539 22.62 11.22 -32.55
C ILE A 539 22.68 10.27 -33.78
N LEU A 540 21.66 10.42 -34.65
CA LEU A 540 21.47 9.89 -36.04
C LEU A 540 20.79 8.50 -36.20
N PRO A 541 20.10 8.25 -37.35
CA PRO A 541 18.78 7.62 -37.40
C PRO A 541 18.79 6.14 -37.03
N ASN A 542 17.79 5.76 -36.24
CA ASN A 542 17.64 4.44 -35.62
C ASN A 542 17.76 3.29 -36.64
N LYS A 543 18.77 2.43 -36.46
CA LYS A 543 18.77 1.09 -37.06
C LYS A 543 18.16 0.12 -36.06
N TYR A 544 17.15 -0.61 -36.52
CA TYR A 544 16.49 -1.68 -35.77
C TYR A 544 16.95 -3.02 -36.34
N ASP A 545 17.47 -3.90 -35.48
CA ASP A 545 17.76 -5.28 -35.88
C ASP A 545 16.54 -6.14 -35.58
N LEU A 546 15.86 -6.57 -36.65
CA LEU A 546 14.75 -7.51 -36.59
C LEU A 546 15.25 -8.89 -37.01
N GLN A 547 15.15 -9.88 -36.13
CA GLN A 547 15.44 -11.27 -36.47
C GLN A 547 14.12 -12.02 -36.60
N VAL A 548 13.88 -12.54 -37.81
CA VAL A 548 12.67 -13.27 -38.17
C VAL A 548 13.03 -14.74 -38.35
N TYR A 549 12.35 -15.60 -37.60
CA TYR A 549 12.50 -17.05 -37.68
C TYR A 549 11.24 -17.63 -38.31
N THR A 550 11.42 -18.42 -39.36
CA THR A 550 10.35 -19.11 -40.09
C THR A 550 10.68 -20.61 -40.17
N ASN A 551 9.65 -21.43 -40.28
CA ASN A 551 9.79 -22.88 -40.47
C ASN A 551 9.67 -23.32 -41.96
N GLU A 552 9.68 -22.38 -42.91
CA GLU A 552 9.70 -22.66 -44.37
C GLU A 552 11.06 -22.41 -45.06
N LEU A 553 11.25 -23.04 -46.23
CA LEU A 553 12.46 -23.02 -47.06
C LEU A 553 12.83 -21.61 -47.59
N PRO A 554 14.14 -21.34 -47.85
CA PRO A 554 14.75 -19.99 -47.93
C PRO A 554 14.33 -19.09 -49.10
N ASP A 555 13.40 -19.50 -49.97
CA ASP A 555 13.09 -18.80 -51.23
C ASP A 555 11.83 -17.92 -51.18
N VAL A 556 11.21 -17.74 -50.00
CA VAL A 556 10.07 -16.84 -49.82
C VAL A 556 10.54 -15.44 -49.43
N ILE A 557 10.21 -14.43 -50.24
CA ILE A 557 10.48 -13.02 -49.94
C ILE A 557 9.44 -12.50 -48.95
N TYR A 558 9.85 -12.23 -47.71
CA TYR A 558 9.00 -11.62 -46.69
C TYR A 558 9.02 -10.09 -46.84
N LEU A 559 7.88 -9.48 -47.14
CA LEU A 559 7.71 -8.02 -47.18
C LEU A 559 7.24 -7.55 -45.80
N LEU A 560 8.17 -7.00 -45.01
CA LEU A 560 7.91 -6.59 -43.64
C LEU A 560 7.80 -5.06 -43.57
N ALA A 561 6.58 -4.55 -43.36
CA ALA A 561 6.31 -3.12 -43.25
C ALA A 561 6.32 -2.70 -41.77
N VAL A 562 7.35 -1.98 -41.34
CA VAL A 562 7.42 -1.37 -40.00
C VAL A 562 6.84 0.04 -40.08
N VAL A 563 5.75 0.30 -39.37
CA VAL A 563 5.16 1.65 -39.26
C VAL A 563 5.55 2.24 -37.90
N ALA A 564 6.48 3.18 -37.90
CA ALA A 564 6.81 3.96 -36.70
C ALA A 564 5.89 5.19 -36.62
N TYR A 565 5.23 5.38 -35.47
CA TYR A 565 4.49 6.61 -35.17
C TYR A 565 5.35 7.48 -34.23
N ASP A 566 5.71 8.66 -34.70
CA ASP A 566 6.35 9.68 -33.89
C ASP A 566 5.25 10.59 -33.31
N TYR A 567 5.11 10.60 -31.98
CA TYR A 567 4.01 11.30 -31.31
C TYR A 567 4.30 12.78 -31.03
N ASP A 568 5.52 13.26 -31.31
CA ASP A 568 5.96 14.58 -30.82
C ASP A 568 5.92 15.72 -31.83
N ASN A 569 5.40 15.53 -33.04
CA ASN A 569 5.08 16.65 -33.93
C ASN A 569 3.94 16.28 -34.86
N GLY A 570 2.84 17.04 -34.83
CA GLY A 570 1.60 16.84 -35.60
C GLY A 570 1.72 16.93 -37.13
N ARG A 571 2.71 16.30 -37.76
CA ARG A 571 2.82 16.13 -39.20
C ARG A 571 3.24 14.70 -39.53
N ASN A 572 2.28 13.94 -40.03
CA ASN A 572 2.48 12.64 -40.66
C ASN A 572 3.55 12.73 -41.76
N ARG A 573 4.73 12.18 -41.52
CA ARG A 573 5.67 11.80 -42.59
C ARG A 573 5.80 10.28 -42.62
N ARG A 574 5.17 9.66 -43.62
CA ARG A 574 5.45 8.27 -44.00
C ARG A 574 6.78 8.25 -44.74
N SER A 575 7.83 7.73 -44.11
CA SER A 575 9.01 7.28 -44.84
C SER A 575 8.99 5.75 -44.91
N VAL A 576 8.62 5.21 -46.07
CA VAL A 576 8.88 3.80 -46.39
C VAL A 576 10.30 3.73 -46.92
N GLN A 577 11.22 3.15 -46.15
CA GLN A 577 12.52 2.72 -46.70
C GLN A 577 12.42 1.24 -47.06
N ASN A 578 12.58 0.94 -48.35
CA ASN A 578 12.77 -0.42 -48.83
C ASN A 578 14.23 -0.83 -48.59
N GLY A 579 14.44 -1.80 -47.71
CA GLY A 579 15.71 -2.54 -47.58
C GLY A 579 15.52 -3.97 -48.08
N LYS A 580 16.47 -4.46 -48.89
CA LYS A 580 16.50 -5.83 -49.42
C LYS A 580 16.63 -6.88 -48.33
#